data_AF-A0AA88C8M1-F1
#
_entry.id   AF-A0AA88C8M1-F1
#
_cell.length_a   1.000
_cell.length_b   1.000
_cell.length_c   1.000
_cell.angle_alpha   90.00
_cell.angle_beta   90.00
_cell.angle_gamma   90.00
#
_symmetry.space_group_name_H-M   'P 1'
#
loop_
_entity.id
_entity.type
_entity.pdbx_description
1 polymer ?
#
loop_
_entity_poly.entity_id
_entity_poly.type
_entity_poly.pdbx_seq_one_letter_code
_entity_poly.pdbx_strand_id
1 'polypeptide(L)' 'MELKPEQELREKSGQFCPAGGLWESLDIPPQRRNFEKGYVMQAADAAYGVTVWRYLGAS' A
#
# COMPACT_ATOMS: atom_id res chain seq x y z
N MET A 1 -2.04 10.91 27.21
CA MET A 1 -2.79 10.27 26.12
C MET A 1 -1.77 9.87 25.08
N GLU A 2 -1.49 8.58 24.95
CA GLU A 2 -0.58 8.08 23.92
C GLU A 2 -1.24 8.34 22.56
N LEU A 3 -0.68 9.24 21.75
CA LEU A 3 -0.99 9.30 20.33
C LEU A 3 -0.63 7.93 19.77
N LYS A 4 -1.64 7.08 19.53
CA LYS A 4 -1.45 5.92 18.67
C LYS A 4 -0.94 6.51 17.35
N PRO A 5 0.31 6.26 16.94
CA PRO A 5 0.75 6.70 15.64
C PRO A 5 -0.26 6.12 14.66
N GLU A 6 -0.83 6.99 13.82
CA GLU A 6 -1.81 6.62 12.81
C GLU A 6 -1.27 5.36 12.13
N GLN A 7 -1.91 4.21 12.40
CA GLN A 7 -1.34 2.90 12.07
C GLN A 7 -1.01 2.91 10.60
N GLU A 8 0.28 2.91 10.26
CA GLU A 8 0.72 2.90 8.87
C GLU A 8 0.09 1.70 8.19
N LEU A 9 -0.93 1.95 7.36
CA LEU A 9 -1.63 0.87 6.67
C LEU A 9 -0.66 0.30 5.64
N ARG A 10 -0.38 -1.00 5.77
CA ARG A 10 0.49 -1.72 4.86
C ARG A 10 -0.22 -2.98 4.41
N GLU A 11 -0.17 -3.25 3.12
CA GLU A 11 -0.84 -4.39 2.54
C GLU A 11 -0.01 -5.00 1.41
N LYS A 12 -0.07 -6.32 1.26
CA LYS A 12 0.69 -7.04 0.24
C LYS A 12 -0.06 -7.05 -1.09
N SER A 13 0.69 -7.07 -2.19
CA SER A 13 0.12 -7.35 -3.50
C SER A 13 -0.60 -8.70 -3.50
N GLY A 14 -1.77 -8.75 -4.10
CA GLY A 14 -2.66 -9.90 -4.12
C GLY A 14 -3.70 -9.91 -2.99
N GLN A 15 -3.59 -9.01 -2.00
CA GLN A 15 -4.63 -8.81 -1.00
C GLN A 15 -5.60 -7.69 -1.42
N PHE A 16 -6.79 -7.70 -0.84
CA PHE A 16 -7.78 -6.65 -1.05
C PHE A 16 -7.35 -5.37 -0.34
N CYS A 17 -7.39 -4.25 -1.05
CA CYS A 17 -7.00 -2.95 -0.54
C CYS A 17 -7.94 -2.53 0.61
N PRO A 18 -7.43 -2.32 1.83
CA PRO A 18 -8.26 -1.99 2.99
C PRO A 18 -8.79 -0.55 2.96
N ALA A 19 -8.07 0.36 2.30
CA ALA A 19 -8.39 1.78 2.21
C ALA A 19 -8.10 2.33 0.81
N GLY A 20 -9.10 2.91 0.18
CA GLY A 20 -8.93 3.56 -1.11
C GLY A 20 -8.18 4.87 -0.95
N GLY A 21 -7.19 5.13 -1.80
CA GLY A 21 -6.34 6.33 -1.76
C GLY A 21 -4.98 6.07 -2.41
N LEU A 22 -3.99 6.92 -2.10
CA LEU A 22 -2.63 6.81 -2.60
C LEU A 22 -1.83 5.78 -1.78
N TRP A 23 -1.18 4.87 -2.48
CA TRP A 23 -0.26 3.89 -1.89
C TRP A 23 1.11 3.98 -2.57
N GLU A 24 2.16 3.66 -1.82
CA GLU A 24 3.54 3.60 -2.30
C GLU A 24 4.10 2.20 -2.06
N SER A 25 4.66 1.56 -3.08
CA SER A 25 5.35 0.29 -2.94
C SER A 25 6.68 0.49 -2.23
N LEU A 26 7.01 -0.44 -1.35
CA LEU A 26 8.32 -0.54 -0.71
C LEU A 26 9.33 -1.29 -1.59
N ASP A 27 9.07 -1.40 -2.89
CA ASP A 27 9.97 -1.98 -3.88
C ASP A 27 11.02 -0.96 -4.34
N ILE A 28 12.04 -1.43 -5.06
CA ILE A 28 13.07 -0.58 -5.69
C ILE A 28 12.96 -0.79 -7.21
N PRO A 29 12.54 0.23 -7.98
CA PRO A 29 12.17 1.58 -7.56
C PRO A 29 10.80 1.65 -6.86
N PRO A 30 10.59 2.60 -5.92
CA PRO A 30 9.30 2.77 -5.26
C PRO A 30 8.26 3.28 -6.26
N GLN A 31 7.13 2.60 -6.34
CA GLN A 31 6.03 2.94 -7.22
C GLN A 31 4.89 3.54 -6.42
N ARG A 32 4.28 4.61 -6.92
CA ARG A 32 3.08 5.20 -6.31
C ARG A 32 1.88 4.89 -7.16
N ARG A 33 0.81 4.42 -6.52
CA ARG A 33 -0.42 4.06 -7.21
C ARG A 33 -1.63 4.31 -6.34
N ASN A 34 -2.69 4.83 -6.95
CA ASN A 34 -3.98 4.91 -6.30
C ASN A 34 -4.69 3.57 -6.39
N PHE A 35 -5.18 3.10 -5.25
CA PHE A 35 -6.03 1.92 -5.18
C PHE A 35 -7.40 2.32 -4.66
N GLU A 36 -8.43 1.59 -5.09
CA GLU A 36 -9.77 1.70 -4.53
C GLU A 36 -9.96 0.66 -3.43
N LYS A 37 -10.76 1.01 -2.42
CA LYS A 37 -11.07 0.09 -1.32
C LYS A 37 -11.75 -1.16 -1.87
N GLY A 38 -11.27 -2.33 -1.46
CA GLY A 38 -11.80 -3.62 -1.90
C GLY A 38 -11.28 -4.10 -3.26
N TYR A 39 -10.41 -3.34 -3.94
CA TYR A 39 -9.72 -3.84 -5.13
C TYR A 39 -8.48 -4.65 -4.76
N VAL A 40 -8.16 -5.65 -5.56
CA VAL A 40 -6.91 -6.42 -5.37
C VAL A 40 -5.72 -5.52 -5.66
N MET A 41 -4.83 -5.37 -4.68
CA MET A 41 -3.61 -4.61 -4.84
C MET A 41 -2.69 -5.34 -5.81
N GLN A 42 -2.45 -4.76 -6.98
CA GLN A 42 -1.59 -5.37 -8.00
C GLN A 42 -0.14 -5.31 -7.54
N ALA A 43 0.64 -6.32 -7.91
CA ALA A 43 2.09 -6.27 -7.72
C ALA A 43 2.70 -5.19 -8.63
N ALA A 44 3.69 -4.49 -8.09
CA ALA A 44 4.70 -3.83 -8.91
C ALA A 44 5.73 -4.90 -9.35
N ASP A 45 6.64 -4.57 -10.25
CA ASP A 45 7.80 -5.45 -10.56
C ASP A 45 8.64 -5.65 -9.29
N ALA A 46 8.24 -6.63 -8.48
CA ALA A 46 8.79 -6.85 -7.15
C ALA A 46 10.18 -7.48 -7.30
N ALA A 47 11.22 -6.68 -7.07
CA ALA A 47 12.60 -7.18 -7.03
C ALA A 47 12.79 -8.29 -5.97
N TYR A 48 11.93 -8.31 -4.94
CA TYR A 48 11.99 -9.24 -3.81
C TYR A 48 10.90 -10.30 -3.81
N GLY A 49 10.16 -10.46 -4.92
CA GLY A 49 9.13 -11.49 -5.09
C GLY A 49 7.78 -11.22 -4.39
N VAL A 50 7.68 -10.15 -3.58
CA VAL A 50 6.40 -9.66 -3.04
C VAL A 50 6.40 -8.14 -2.96
N THR A 51 5.43 -7.49 -3.59
CA THR A 51 5.23 -6.05 -3.44
C THR A 51 4.47 -5.78 -2.15
N VAL A 52 5.01 -4.90 -1.30
CA VAL A 52 4.30 -4.37 -0.14
C VAL A 52 3.94 -2.93 -0.43
N TRP A 53 2.66 -2.61 -0.33
CA TRP A 53 2.14 -1.26 -0.46
C TRP A 53 1.97 -0.62 0.91
N ARG A 54 2.38 0.64 1.02
CA ARG A 54 2.19 1.51 2.17
C ARG A 54 1.18 2.59 1.81
N TYR A 55 0.13 2.74 2.60
CA TYR A 55 -0.86 3.79 2.42
C TYR A 55 -0.26 5.14 2.79
N LEU A 56 -0.39 6.11 1.90
CA LEU A 56 0.02 7.49 2.11
C LEU A 56 -1.17 8.40 2.46
N GLY A 57 -2.40 7.99 2.13
CA GLY A 57 -3.61 8.76 2.39
C GLY A 57 -4.51 8.90 1.16
N ALA A 58 -5.79 9.15 1.40
CA ALA A 58 -6.73 9.62 0.38
C ALA A 58 -6.71 11.14 0.43
N SER A 59 -6.43 11.78 -0.70
CA SER A 59 -6.55 13.25 -0.83
C SER A 59 -8.01 13.66 -0.89
#